data_AF-A0AAU1W035-F1
#
_entry.id   AF-A0AAU1W035-F1
#
_cell.length_a   1.000
_cell.length_b   1.000
_cell.length_c   1.000
_cell.angle_alpha   90.00
_cell.angle_beta   90.00
_cell.angle_gamma   90.00
#
_symmetry.space_group_name_H-M   'P 1'
#
loop_
_entity.id
_entity.type
_entity.pdbx_description
1 polymer ?
#
loop_
_entity_poly.entity_id
_entity_poly.type
_entity_poly.pdbx_seq_one_letter_code
_entity_poly.pdbx_strand_id
1 'polypeptide(L)'
;MATLDELFDTAGDRLRRAAAAPSSDRPASAHHLDQFLSALTEPLSLGDEDTSQSPVTEDLAYHLRRASDTMQPALRLLPPPGAGPAENHLSDALAAVHAVRDVIESHRGPDHVPLSAYAHALATGPAHHYLTRRCSELAWGAAQVAFALGGDTLDPSVAAAFSDVRSFLAKASVLGRDGTRDADAAIGALPLTLPVSPVQAHPTDRTRDVPANLAEDCDRLSRAAFETLHHRSEHRMSGSDLQQLARWTAMQRLLAGRLMLRAADELPDEAAVALRDSAGALRASAQAWQKSATAWHRIVDIADPRSHPKLPAPSYEIVRRGEVVRLPQVIPHPATVIAHTAAVRLGQLLYGAEWRPETATRPDPRGGAEILADARGTGALASALYRLPAAGWQLALAAPQAVNLARGGLVTDVFENQAPGHKNHRFRPVNPHQLEALSLPFKAVLPAEQASAGSLLEVAGQAGVPVPRALLDAAAHRSLATGMGWGQGRRADTAGRSGLLAQQPQVRQRVCS
;
A
#
# COMPACT_ATOMS: atom_id res chain seq x y z
N MET A 1 6.65 -9.43 -4.40
CA MET A 1 7.04 -8.42 -3.39
C MET A 1 6.99 -9.09 -2.03
N ALA A 2 8.01 -8.88 -1.20
CA ALA A 2 8.07 -9.53 0.12
C ALA A 2 7.13 -8.83 1.12
N THR A 3 6.43 -9.60 1.95
CA THR A 3 5.69 -9.08 3.11
C THR A 3 6.55 -9.11 4.37
N LEU A 4 6.09 -8.48 5.47
CA LEU A 4 6.78 -8.57 6.76
C LEU A 4 7.02 -10.01 7.22
N ASP A 5 6.00 -10.87 7.16
CA ASP A 5 6.16 -12.29 7.52
C ASP A 5 7.20 -12.99 6.64
N GLU A 6 7.17 -12.79 5.32
CA GLU A 6 8.13 -13.41 4.40
C GLU A 6 9.58 -12.98 4.69
N LEU A 7 9.79 -11.72 5.09
CA LEU A 7 11.11 -11.22 5.48
C LEU A 7 11.57 -11.79 6.83
N PHE A 8 10.69 -11.85 7.83
CA PHE A 8 11.00 -12.48 9.11
C PHE A 8 11.26 -13.99 8.95
N ASP A 9 10.47 -14.70 8.13
CA ASP A 9 10.67 -16.11 7.82
C ASP A 9 12.01 -16.33 7.10
N THR A 10 12.32 -15.47 6.12
CA THR A 10 13.61 -15.50 5.42
C THR A 10 14.77 -15.32 6.40
N ALA A 11 14.71 -14.33 7.30
CA ALA A 11 15.74 -14.13 8.31
C ALA A 11 15.88 -15.37 9.23
N GLY A 12 14.77 -15.94 9.68
CA GLY A 12 14.75 -17.14 10.52
C GLY A 12 15.35 -18.37 9.82
N ASP A 13 15.02 -18.59 8.55
CA ASP A 13 15.59 -19.66 7.73
C ASP A 13 17.10 -19.54 7.58
N ARG A 14 17.59 -18.31 7.36
CA ARG A 14 19.02 -18.03 7.22
C ARG A 14 19.77 -18.23 8.53
N LEU A 15 19.21 -17.82 9.66
CA LEU A 15 19.78 -18.12 10.99
C LEU A 15 19.85 -19.63 11.26
N ARG A 16 18.81 -20.39 10.90
CA ARG A 16 18.81 -21.85 11.04
C ARG A 16 19.91 -22.51 10.20
N ARG A 17 20.11 -22.05 8.97
CA ARG A 17 21.21 -22.53 8.11
C ARG A 17 22.58 -22.18 8.69
N ALA A 18 22.77 -20.95 9.14
CA ALA A 18 24.01 -20.50 9.78
C ALA A 18 24.35 -21.27 11.06
N ALA A 19 23.35 -21.71 11.84
CA ALA A 19 23.57 -22.52 13.03
C ALA A 19 23.90 -23.99 12.69
N ALA A 20 23.32 -24.54 11.62
CA ALA A 20 23.54 -25.92 11.19
C ALA A 20 24.87 -26.11 10.45
N ALA A 21 25.31 -25.09 9.72
CA ALA A 21 26.59 -25.03 9.02
C ALA A 21 27.31 -23.73 9.43
N PRO A 22 28.00 -23.71 10.57
CA PRO A 22 28.78 -22.55 10.97
C PRO A 22 29.95 -22.35 10.01
N SER A 23 30.10 -21.12 9.49
CA SER A 23 31.21 -20.74 8.62
C SER A 23 32.57 -21.05 9.26
N SER A 24 33.53 -21.47 8.44
CA SER A 24 34.93 -21.62 8.87
C SER A 24 35.57 -20.29 9.28
N ASP A 25 35.05 -19.16 8.80
CA ASP A 25 35.45 -17.82 9.24
C ASP A 25 34.59 -17.36 10.43
N ARG A 26 34.99 -17.82 11.63
CA ARG A 26 34.32 -17.51 12.90
C ARG A 26 34.34 -16.01 13.23
N PRO A 27 35.45 -15.26 13.10
CA PRO A 27 35.45 -13.82 13.34
C PRO A 27 34.47 -13.06 12.44
N ALA A 28 34.42 -13.37 11.14
CA ALA A 28 33.46 -12.74 10.24
C ALA A 28 32.01 -13.03 10.65
N SER A 29 31.72 -14.28 11.04
CA SER A 29 30.38 -14.68 11.48
C SER A 29 29.96 -14.03 12.79
N ALA A 30 30.89 -13.91 13.74
CA ALA A 30 30.64 -13.19 15.00
C ALA A 30 30.36 -11.71 14.73
N HIS A 31 31.06 -11.08 13.77
CA HIS A 31 30.83 -9.69 13.40
C HIS A 31 29.45 -9.49 12.76
N HIS A 32 29.05 -10.35 11.82
CA HIS A 32 27.71 -10.32 11.25
C HIS A 32 26.62 -10.58 12.28
N LEU A 33 26.87 -11.44 13.27
CA LEU A 33 25.93 -11.69 14.37
C LEU A 33 25.76 -10.44 15.25
N ASP A 34 26.83 -9.71 15.58
CA ASP A 34 26.72 -8.44 16.33
C ASP A 34 25.91 -7.38 15.57
N GLN A 35 26.18 -7.22 14.27
CA GLN A 35 25.41 -6.34 13.38
C GLN A 35 23.93 -6.74 13.34
N PHE A 36 23.65 -8.04 13.24
CA PHE A 36 22.30 -8.59 13.27
C PHE A 36 21.57 -8.28 14.59
N LEU A 37 22.24 -8.44 15.73
CA LEU A 37 21.65 -8.14 17.04
C LEU A 37 21.30 -6.65 17.18
N SER A 38 22.18 -5.78 16.69
CA SER A 38 21.93 -4.33 16.65
C SER A 38 20.69 -4.02 15.79
N ALA A 39 20.65 -4.55 14.56
CA ALA A 39 19.54 -4.34 13.62
C ALA A 39 18.20 -4.89 14.15
N LEU A 40 18.20 -5.98 14.92
CA LEU A 40 16.99 -6.61 15.46
C LEU A 40 16.23 -5.71 16.47
N THR A 41 16.90 -4.71 17.04
CA THR A 41 16.26 -3.74 17.95
C THR A 41 15.56 -2.59 17.22
N GLU A 42 15.88 -2.35 15.95
CA GLU A 42 15.33 -1.25 15.17
C GLU A 42 13.81 -1.38 14.97
N PRO A 43 13.25 -2.55 14.56
CA PRO A 43 11.80 -2.71 14.39
C PRO A 43 10.98 -2.45 15.66
N LEU A 44 11.56 -2.67 16.84
CA LEU A 44 10.92 -2.45 18.14
C LEU A 44 10.83 -0.97 18.52
N SER A 45 11.61 -0.11 17.86
CA SER A 45 11.75 1.31 18.17
C SER A 45 10.92 2.22 17.24
N LEU A 46 10.22 1.66 16.24
CA LEU A 46 9.53 2.41 15.17
C LEU A 46 8.09 2.84 15.50
N GLY A 47 7.71 2.81 16.79
CA GLY A 47 6.42 3.32 17.29
C GLY A 47 6.39 4.86 17.34
N ASP A 48 5.19 5.47 17.28
CA ASP A 48 5.05 6.90 17.61
C ASP A 48 5.40 7.11 19.09
N GLU A 49 6.05 8.24 19.43
CA GLU A 49 6.44 8.61 20.81
C GLU A 49 5.25 8.59 21.80
N ASP A 50 4.03 8.74 21.31
CA ASP A 50 2.79 8.70 22.11
C ASP A 50 2.31 7.28 22.45
N THR A 51 2.92 6.23 21.88
CA THR A 51 2.58 4.84 22.16
C THR A 51 3.47 4.33 23.28
N SER A 52 2.94 4.25 24.50
CA SER A 52 3.67 3.64 25.63
C SER A 52 4.14 2.24 25.23
N GLN A 53 5.47 2.05 25.19
CA GLN A 53 6.03 0.74 24.88
C GLN A 53 5.57 -0.26 25.95
N SER A 54 5.17 -1.44 25.49
CA SER A 54 4.83 -2.53 26.41
C SER A 54 6.08 -2.92 27.21
N PRO A 55 5.98 -3.20 28.52
CA PRO A 55 7.12 -3.64 29.33
C PRO A 55 7.81 -4.89 28.72
N VAL A 56 7.05 -5.73 28.02
CA VAL A 56 7.55 -6.91 27.29
C VAL A 56 8.51 -6.52 26.17
N THR A 57 8.20 -5.44 25.44
CA THR A 57 9.04 -4.91 24.36
C THR A 57 10.32 -4.30 24.93
N GLU A 58 10.23 -3.59 26.05
CA GLU A 58 11.38 -3.03 26.76
C GLU A 58 12.32 -4.14 27.29
N ASP A 59 11.77 -5.19 27.89
CA ASP A 59 12.54 -6.35 28.38
C ASP A 59 13.25 -7.09 27.23
N LEU A 60 12.55 -7.30 26.11
CA LEU A 60 13.15 -7.87 24.90
C LEU A 60 14.31 -7.00 24.40
N ALA A 61 14.07 -5.70 24.23
CA ALA A 61 15.09 -4.76 23.76
C ALA A 61 16.29 -4.68 24.71
N TYR A 62 16.06 -4.70 26.03
CA TYR A 62 17.10 -4.75 27.05
C TYR A 62 18.00 -5.98 26.86
N HIS A 63 17.41 -7.17 26.73
CA HIS A 63 18.19 -8.39 26.57
C HIS A 63 18.92 -8.49 25.22
N LEU A 64 18.32 -7.97 24.14
CA LEU A 64 19.00 -7.86 22.85
C LEU A 64 20.22 -6.93 22.91
N ARG A 65 20.08 -5.76 23.55
CA ARG A 65 21.20 -4.82 23.78
C ARG A 65 22.29 -5.47 24.63
N ARG A 66 21.93 -6.15 25.72
CA ARG A 66 22.89 -6.89 26.55
C ARG A 66 23.64 -7.98 25.77
N ALA A 67 22.96 -8.67 24.86
CA ALA A 67 23.61 -9.68 24.01
C ALA A 67 24.64 -9.03 23.06
N SER A 68 24.31 -7.90 22.43
CA SER A 68 25.27 -7.15 21.59
C SER A 68 26.43 -6.57 22.41
N ASP A 69 26.16 -5.96 23.57
CA ASP A 69 27.20 -5.45 24.49
C ASP A 69 28.18 -6.57 24.91
N THR A 70 27.68 -7.79 25.09
CA THR A 70 28.49 -8.96 25.47
C THR A 70 29.23 -9.56 24.27
N MET A 71 28.72 -9.38 23.06
CA MET A 71 29.37 -9.80 21.82
C MET A 71 30.62 -8.97 21.52
N GLN A 72 30.62 -7.67 21.82
CA GLN A 72 31.76 -6.80 21.54
C GLN A 72 33.08 -7.24 22.23
N PRO A 73 33.11 -7.59 23.52
CA PRO A 73 34.27 -8.21 24.14
C PRO A 73 34.67 -9.52 23.47
N ALA A 74 33.72 -10.38 23.08
CA ALA A 74 34.01 -11.64 22.40
C ALA A 74 34.73 -11.42 21.06
N LEU A 75 34.30 -10.41 20.30
CA LEU A 75 34.94 -10.01 19.04
C LEU A 75 36.39 -9.58 19.22
N ARG A 76 36.73 -8.92 20.33
CA ARG A 76 38.11 -8.50 20.63
C ARG A 76 39.03 -9.67 20.97
N LEU A 77 38.47 -10.79 21.40
CA LEU A 77 39.21 -12.02 21.72
C LEU A 77 39.42 -12.90 20.48
N LEU A 78 38.67 -12.65 19.39
CA LEU A 78 38.82 -13.38 18.14
C LEU A 78 39.96 -12.79 17.29
N PRO A 79 40.66 -13.62 16.50
CA PRO A 79 41.60 -13.12 15.50
C PRO A 79 40.87 -12.28 14.44
N PRO A 80 41.58 -11.43 13.68
CA PRO A 80 40.97 -10.71 12.56
C PRO A 80 40.36 -11.70 11.54
N PRO A 81 39.26 -11.32 10.87
CA PRO A 81 38.60 -12.15 9.87
C PRO A 81 39.57 -12.53 8.75
N GLY A 82 39.46 -13.77 8.27
CA GLY A 82 40.28 -14.26 7.16
C GLY A 82 39.77 -13.74 5.82
N ALA A 83 40.55 -13.95 4.75
CA ALA A 83 40.10 -13.68 3.38
C ALA A 83 39.28 -14.84 2.77
N GLY A 84 38.84 -15.79 3.60
CA GLY A 84 38.07 -16.95 3.16
C GLY A 84 36.64 -16.57 2.79
N PRO A 85 35.94 -17.38 1.97
CA PRO A 85 34.54 -17.14 1.67
C PRO A 85 33.72 -17.34 2.96
N ALA A 86 33.26 -16.25 3.57
CA ALA A 86 32.24 -16.35 4.60
C ALA A 86 30.95 -16.90 3.96
N GLU A 87 30.35 -17.93 4.54
CA GLU A 87 29.01 -18.34 4.12
C GLU A 87 28.03 -17.19 4.38
N ASN A 88 27.34 -16.75 3.33
CA ASN A 88 26.52 -15.54 3.33
C ASN A 88 25.21 -15.66 4.14
N HIS A 89 25.03 -16.68 4.96
CA HIS A 89 23.76 -16.89 5.67
C HIS A 89 23.48 -15.79 6.70
N LEU A 90 24.47 -15.35 7.48
CA LEU A 90 24.25 -14.27 8.46
C LEU A 90 24.09 -12.90 7.81
N SER A 91 24.84 -12.62 6.73
CA SER A 91 24.67 -11.39 5.97
C SER A 91 23.30 -11.34 5.25
N ASP A 92 22.82 -12.46 4.71
CA ASP A 92 21.47 -12.58 4.15
C ASP A 92 20.39 -12.37 5.24
N ALA A 93 20.59 -12.92 6.45
CA ALA A 93 19.68 -12.71 7.57
C ALA A 93 19.61 -11.24 8.00
N LEU A 94 20.78 -10.59 8.07
CA LEU A 94 20.89 -9.15 8.35
C LEU A 94 20.18 -8.31 7.29
N ALA A 95 20.39 -8.62 6.00
CA ALA A 95 19.70 -7.94 4.90
C ALA A 95 18.18 -8.08 4.98
N ALA A 96 17.67 -9.26 5.36
CA ALA A 96 16.24 -9.49 5.56
C ALA A 96 15.66 -8.68 6.74
N VAL A 97 16.39 -8.53 7.85
CA VAL A 97 15.97 -7.69 8.99
C VAL A 97 16.01 -6.21 8.65
N HIS A 98 17.01 -5.74 7.91
CA HIS A 98 17.00 -4.36 7.40
C HIS A 98 15.82 -4.12 6.45
N ALA A 99 15.50 -5.09 5.58
CA ALA A 99 14.32 -5.00 4.73
C ALA A 99 13.01 -4.94 5.53
N VAL A 100 12.90 -5.60 6.71
CA VAL A 100 11.75 -5.44 7.62
C VAL A 100 11.60 -3.99 8.05
N ARG A 101 12.70 -3.37 8.50
CA ARG A 101 12.70 -1.94 8.85
C ARG A 101 12.31 -1.08 7.65
N ASP A 102 12.89 -1.32 6.48
CA ASP A 102 12.59 -0.56 5.27
C ASP A 102 11.09 -0.65 4.91
N VAL A 103 10.48 -1.83 5.08
CA VAL A 103 9.02 -2.00 4.91
C VAL A 103 8.26 -1.13 5.90
N ILE A 104 8.57 -1.19 7.19
CA ILE A 104 7.89 -0.38 8.23
C ILE A 104 8.05 1.12 7.96
N GLU A 105 9.28 1.56 7.68
CA GLU A 105 9.62 2.96 7.40
C GLU A 105 8.99 3.45 6.09
N SER A 106 8.82 2.59 5.09
CA SER A 106 8.21 2.99 3.80
C SER A 106 6.79 3.53 3.94
N HIS A 107 6.06 3.15 5.00
CA HIS A 107 4.72 3.67 5.28
C HIS A 107 4.73 5.08 5.89
N ARG A 108 5.90 5.64 6.20
CA ARG A 108 6.10 6.96 6.79
C ARG A 108 6.97 7.83 5.85
N GLY A 109 6.67 9.12 5.78
CA GLY A 109 7.43 10.10 5.01
C GLY A 109 8.63 10.64 5.80
N PRO A 110 9.40 11.58 5.20
CA PRO A 110 10.59 12.17 5.83
C PRO A 110 10.34 12.78 7.22
N ASP A 111 9.13 13.34 7.44
CA ASP A 111 8.72 13.93 8.72
C ASP A 111 7.92 12.95 9.60
N HIS A 112 8.10 11.63 9.42
CA HIS A 112 7.32 10.54 10.03
C HIS A 112 5.80 10.59 9.76
N VAL A 113 5.38 11.43 8.81
CA VAL A 113 3.99 11.58 8.40
C VAL A 113 3.51 10.33 7.64
N PRO A 114 2.35 9.75 7.98
CA PRO A 114 1.83 8.58 7.25
C PRO A 114 1.74 8.80 5.74
N LEU A 115 2.22 7.83 4.95
CA LEU A 115 2.09 7.77 3.48
C LEU A 115 1.04 6.76 3.03
N SER A 116 0.54 5.92 3.93
CA SER A 116 -0.51 4.95 3.64
C SER A 116 -1.39 4.73 4.86
N ALA A 117 -2.59 4.19 4.63
CA ALA A 117 -3.51 3.82 5.71
C ALA A 117 -2.93 2.74 6.64
N TYR A 118 -1.99 1.93 6.16
CA TYR A 118 -1.37 0.86 6.94
C TYR A 118 -0.38 1.36 7.99
N ALA A 119 0.13 2.60 7.86
CA ALA A 119 0.90 3.23 8.92
C ALA A 119 0.12 3.30 10.24
N HIS A 120 -1.21 3.45 10.18
CA HIS A 120 -2.07 3.45 11.35
C HIS A 120 -2.21 2.06 11.98
N ALA A 121 -2.15 0.99 11.19
CA ALA A 121 -2.19 -0.38 11.72
C ALA A 121 -0.94 -0.66 12.57
N LEU A 122 0.22 -0.16 12.13
CA LEU A 122 1.49 -0.27 12.85
C LEU A 122 1.54 0.50 14.17
N ALA A 123 0.69 1.51 14.36
CA ALA A 123 0.65 2.31 15.59
C ALA A 123 -0.12 1.63 16.76
N THR A 124 -0.62 0.40 16.57
CA THR A 124 -1.45 -0.28 17.58
C THR A 124 -0.62 -1.17 18.52
N GLY A 125 -1.05 -1.34 19.77
CA GLY A 125 -0.42 -2.29 20.71
C GLY A 125 -0.30 -3.72 20.17
N PRO A 126 -1.36 -4.32 19.59
CA PRO A 126 -1.31 -5.63 18.94
C PRO A 126 -0.29 -5.74 17.80
N ALA A 127 -0.06 -4.66 17.04
CA ALA A 127 0.97 -4.65 16.00
C ALA A 127 2.38 -4.66 16.58
N HIS A 128 2.61 -3.90 17.65
CA HIS A 128 3.89 -3.97 18.39
C HIS A 128 4.10 -5.35 18.99
N HIS A 129 3.07 -5.99 19.54
CA HIS A 129 3.15 -7.37 20.02
C HIS A 129 3.53 -8.36 18.91
N TYR A 130 3.02 -8.18 17.69
CA TYR A 130 3.44 -8.98 16.53
C TYR A 130 4.95 -8.79 16.24
N LEU A 131 5.44 -7.55 16.17
CA LEU A 131 6.87 -7.27 15.94
C LEU A 131 7.75 -7.85 17.07
N THR A 132 7.37 -7.64 18.33
CA THR A 132 8.05 -8.21 19.51
C THR A 132 8.10 -9.72 19.42
N ARG A 133 7.01 -10.38 19.04
CA ARG A 133 6.96 -11.83 18.86
C ARG A 133 7.91 -12.30 17.76
N ARG A 134 7.87 -11.70 16.57
CA ARG A 134 8.75 -12.08 15.46
C ARG A 134 10.24 -11.83 15.79
N CYS A 135 10.57 -10.71 16.45
CA CYS A 135 11.93 -10.45 16.92
C CYS A 135 12.38 -11.48 17.98
N SER A 136 11.49 -11.94 18.87
CA SER A 136 11.80 -12.97 19.87
C SER A 136 12.08 -14.35 19.24
N GLU A 137 11.46 -14.65 18.09
CA GLU A 137 11.72 -15.86 17.31
C GLU A 137 13.09 -15.80 16.62
N LEU A 138 13.45 -14.64 16.06
CA LEU A 138 14.78 -14.40 15.52
C LEU A 138 15.86 -14.42 16.60
N ALA A 139 15.59 -13.88 17.79
CA ALA A 139 16.51 -13.96 18.94
C ALA A 139 16.84 -15.42 19.30
N TRP A 140 15.86 -16.32 19.23
CA TRP A 140 16.11 -17.76 19.40
C TRP A 140 17.03 -18.33 18.31
N GLY A 141 16.80 -17.98 17.05
CA GLY A 141 17.68 -18.40 15.94
C GLY A 141 19.10 -17.89 16.13
N ALA A 142 19.27 -16.63 16.51
CA ALA A 142 20.56 -16.03 16.83
C ALA A 142 21.25 -16.72 18.03
N ALA A 143 20.49 -17.18 19.03
CA ALA A 143 21.03 -17.96 20.15
C ALA A 143 21.63 -19.29 19.70
N GLN A 144 21.01 -19.96 18.70
CA GLN A 144 21.56 -21.19 18.12
C GLN A 144 22.85 -20.93 17.35
N VAL A 145 22.93 -19.81 16.63
CA VAL A 145 24.17 -19.39 15.96
C VAL A 145 25.27 -19.11 16.98
N ALA A 146 24.98 -18.35 18.04
CA ALA A 146 25.95 -18.07 19.10
C ALA A 146 26.46 -19.37 19.76
N PHE A 147 25.56 -20.35 19.98
CA PHE A 147 25.93 -21.66 20.48
C PHE A 147 26.88 -22.40 19.52
N ALA A 148 26.57 -22.44 18.22
CA ALA A 148 27.41 -23.09 17.22
C ALA A 148 28.80 -22.44 17.11
N LEU A 149 28.87 -21.10 17.15
CA LEU A 149 30.14 -20.38 17.11
C LEU A 149 31.02 -20.64 18.35
N GLY A 150 30.39 -20.85 19.51
CA GLY A 150 31.07 -21.17 20.77
C GLY A 150 31.45 -22.65 20.96
N GLY A 151 30.88 -23.57 20.19
CA GLY A 151 31.06 -25.02 20.38
C GLY A 151 32.46 -25.55 20.06
N ASP A 152 33.12 -24.95 19.05
CA ASP A 152 34.39 -25.44 18.50
C ASP A 152 35.59 -24.53 18.86
N THR A 153 35.50 -23.77 19.96
CA THR A 153 36.61 -22.92 20.43
C THR A 153 37.41 -23.61 21.53
N LEU A 154 38.73 -23.55 21.42
CA LEU A 154 39.64 -24.04 22.47
C LEU A 154 39.92 -22.96 23.54
N ASP A 155 39.50 -21.71 23.30
CA ASP A 155 39.65 -20.60 24.22
C ASP A 155 38.45 -20.53 25.19
N PRO A 156 38.65 -20.77 26.50
CA PRO A 156 37.57 -20.73 27.50
C PRO A 156 36.91 -19.35 27.62
N SER A 157 37.64 -18.26 27.40
CA SER A 157 37.10 -16.90 27.47
C SER A 157 36.17 -16.61 26.31
N VAL A 158 36.49 -17.08 25.10
CA VAL A 158 35.62 -16.99 23.93
C VAL A 158 34.37 -17.87 24.14
N ALA A 159 34.53 -19.10 24.64
CA ALA A 159 33.40 -19.99 24.92
C ALA A 159 32.43 -19.38 25.96
N ALA A 160 32.96 -18.81 27.04
CA ALA A 160 32.16 -18.14 28.07
C ALA A 160 31.38 -16.95 27.51
N ALA A 161 32.01 -16.11 26.69
CA ALA A 161 31.35 -14.95 26.11
C ALA A 161 30.18 -15.35 25.17
N PHE A 162 30.37 -16.35 24.30
CA PHE A 162 29.28 -16.87 23.48
C PHE A 162 28.16 -17.54 24.30
N SER A 163 28.52 -18.18 25.42
CA SER A 163 27.53 -18.73 26.36
C SER A 163 26.67 -17.62 27.00
N ASP A 164 27.27 -16.50 27.38
CA ASP A 164 26.54 -15.34 27.94
C ASP A 164 25.64 -14.70 26.89
N VAL A 165 26.13 -14.49 25.66
CA VAL A 165 25.33 -14.01 24.52
C VAL A 165 24.12 -14.93 24.31
N ARG A 166 24.33 -16.25 24.24
CA ARG A 166 23.25 -17.24 24.10
C ARG A 166 22.24 -17.12 25.25
N SER A 167 22.68 -16.95 26.48
CA SER A 167 21.81 -16.82 27.66
C SER A 167 20.92 -15.59 27.57
N PHE A 168 21.46 -14.44 27.17
CA PHE A 168 20.67 -13.22 26.97
C PHE A 168 19.66 -13.38 25.83
N LEU A 169 20.05 -13.99 24.71
CA LEU A 169 19.16 -14.24 23.58
C LEU A 169 18.05 -15.25 23.90
N ALA A 170 18.34 -16.27 24.71
CA ALA A 170 17.33 -17.20 25.20
C ALA A 170 16.31 -16.51 26.09
N LYS A 171 16.76 -15.61 27.00
CA LYS A 171 15.85 -14.79 27.83
C LYS A 171 15.00 -13.85 26.98
N ALA A 172 15.61 -13.17 26.01
CA ALA A 172 14.93 -12.33 25.02
C ALA A 172 13.81 -13.10 24.32
N SER A 173 14.10 -14.32 23.86
CA SER A 173 13.11 -15.17 23.19
C SER A 173 11.93 -15.56 24.08
N VAL A 174 12.19 -15.99 25.32
CA VAL A 174 11.14 -16.42 26.25
C VAL A 174 10.23 -15.25 26.63
N LEU A 175 10.82 -14.11 27.03
CA LEU A 175 10.08 -12.94 27.48
C LEU A 175 9.24 -12.35 26.33
N GLY A 176 9.81 -12.24 25.13
CA GLY A 176 9.08 -11.75 23.96
C GLY A 176 7.92 -12.64 23.54
N ARG A 177 7.94 -13.94 23.84
CA ARG A 177 6.83 -14.87 23.54
C ARG A 177 5.72 -14.86 24.60
N ASP A 178 6.07 -14.77 25.89
CA ASP A 178 5.07 -14.90 26.95
C ASP A 178 4.09 -13.71 26.98
N GLY A 179 4.59 -12.50 26.65
CA GLY A 179 3.83 -11.26 26.68
C GLY A 179 3.13 -10.84 25.38
N THR A 180 3.14 -11.66 24.32
CA THR A 180 2.64 -11.28 22.98
C THR A 180 1.46 -12.13 22.49
N ARG A 181 0.62 -12.61 23.42
CA ARG A 181 -0.54 -13.45 23.10
C ARG A 181 -1.58 -12.75 22.22
N ASP A 182 -1.70 -11.43 22.38
CA ASP A 182 -2.64 -10.60 21.61
C ASP A 182 -2.01 -10.02 20.32
N ALA A 183 -0.93 -10.63 19.81
CA ALA A 183 -0.29 -10.20 18.57
C ALA A 183 -1.24 -10.30 17.36
N ASP A 184 -1.36 -9.21 16.60
CA ASP A 184 -2.15 -9.21 15.37
C ASP A 184 -1.35 -9.81 14.20
N ALA A 185 -1.64 -11.07 13.88
CA ALA A 185 -1.00 -11.79 12.78
C ALA A 185 -1.23 -11.14 11.40
N ALA A 186 -2.27 -10.31 11.23
CA ALA A 186 -2.53 -9.64 9.95
C ALA A 186 -1.43 -8.64 9.57
N ILE A 187 -0.67 -8.15 10.56
CA ILE A 187 0.47 -7.26 10.34
C ILE A 187 1.57 -7.94 9.51
N GLY A 188 1.69 -9.26 9.57
CA GLY A 188 2.63 -9.99 8.73
C GLY A 188 2.36 -9.89 7.22
N ALA A 189 1.12 -9.54 6.82
CA ALA A 189 0.75 -9.29 5.43
C ALA A 189 1.01 -7.85 4.95
N LEU A 190 1.66 -7.02 5.77
CA LEU A 190 2.03 -5.65 5.43
C LEU A 190 3.02 -5.64 4.24
N PRO A 191 2.71 -4.89 3.16
CA PRO A 191 3.56 -4.79 1.97
C PRO A 191 4.59 -3.68 2.12
N LEU A 192 5.60 -3.64 1.24
CA LEU A 192 6.33 -2.39 1.00
C LEU A 192 5.39 -1.31 0.42
N THR A 193 5.50 -0.07 0.90
CA THR A 193 4.76 1.06 0.31
C THR A 193 5.42 1.51 -0.99
N LEU A 194 4.79 1.19 -2.11
CA LEU A 194 5.27 1.56 -3.43
C LEU A 194 5.01 3.05 -3.72
N PRO A 195 5.88 3.75 -4.47
CA PRO A 195 5.60 5.13 -4.93
C PRO A 195 4.41 5.15 -5.89
N VAL A 196 3.68 6.28 -5.93
CA VAL A 196 2.59 6.52 -6.90
C VAL A 196 3.17 6.85 -8.28
N SER A 197 3.98 5.94 -8.82
CA SER A 197 4.59 6.03 -10.14
C SER A 197 4.08 4.87 -11.00
N PRO A 198 3.53 5.15 -12.20
CA PRO A 198 2.96 4.10 -13.04
C PRO A 198 4.07 3.22 -13.60
N VAL A 199 3.89 1.90 -13.46
CA VAL A 199 4.67 0.89 -14.19
C VAL A 199 3.81 0.43 -15.35
N GLN A 200 4.24 0.65 -16.59
CA GLN A 200 3.45 0.28 -17.76
C GLN A 200 3.43 -1.24 -17.95
N ALA A 201 2.31 -1.76 -18.47
CA ALA A 201 2.23 -3.15 -18.90
C ALA A 201 2.84 -3.27 -20.30
N HIS A 202 3.71 -4.25 -20.49
CA HIS A 202 4.38 -4.50 -21.76
C HIS A 202 3.89 -5.82 -22.39
N PRO A 203 3.87 -5.92 -23.73
CA PRO A 203 3.54 -7.19 -24.40
C PRO A 203 4.51 -8.34 -24.08
N THR A 204 5.70 -8.02 -23.58
CA THR A 204 6.72 -8.98 -23.16
C THR A 204 6.51 -9.49 -21.73
N ASP A 205 5.55 -8.93 -20.99
CA ASP A 205 5.26 -9.35 -19.63
C ASP A 205 4.68 -10.77 -19.62
N ARG A 206 5.14 -11.61 -18.70
CA ARG A 206 4.64 -12.98 -18.59
C ARG A 206 3.28 -12.95 -17.88
N THR A 207 2.29 -13.64 -18.43
CA THR A 207 0.94 -13.71 -17.86
C THR A 207 0.91 -14.28 -16.44
N ARG A 208 1.79 -15.23 -16.12
CA ARG A 208 1.98 -15.76 -14.76
C ARG A 208 2.43 -14.73 -13.71
N ASP A 209 3.03 -13.61 -14.14
CA ASP A 209 3.48 -12.54 -13.24
C ASP A 209 2.37 -11.49 -13.01
N VAL A 210 1.28 -11.54 -13.79
CA VAL A 210 0.14 -10.61 -13.70
C VAL A 210 -0.46 -10.53 -12.30
N PRO A 211 -0.75 -11.63 -11.58
CA PRO A 211 -1.34 -11.54 -10.23
C PRO A 211 -0.48 -10.73 -9.25
N ALA A 212 0.84 -10.90 -9.27
CA ALA A 212 1.76 -10.16 -8.42
C ALA A 212 1.82 -8.68 -8.82
N ASN A 213 1.97 -8.41 -10.12
CA ASN A 213 1.98 -7.07 -10.69
C ASN A 213 0.67 -6.31 -10.41
N LEU A 214 -0.46 -6.99 -10.45
CA LEU A 214 -1.77 -6.43 -10.12
C LEU A 214 -1.88 -6.03 -8.64
N ALA A 215 -1.33 -6.84 -7.73
CA ALA A 215 -1.29 -6.51 -6.32
C ALA A 215 -0.49 -5.21 -6.09
N GLU A 216 0.64 -5.05 -6.78
CA GLU A 216 1.42 -3.82 -6.70
C GLU A 216 0.66 -2.59 -7.24
N ASP A 217 -0.07 -2.72 -8.36
CA ASP A 217 -0.89 -1.62 -8.88
C ASP A 217 -1.99 -1.24 -7.89
N CYS A 218 -2.61 -2.22 -7.23
CA CYS A 218 -3.60 -1.96 -6.19
C CYS A 218 -2.98 -1.23 -5.00
N ASP A 219 -1.78 -1.60 -4.57
CA ASP A 219 -1.05 -0.92 -3.49
C ASP A 219 -0.71 0.54 -3.87
N ARG A 220 -0.29 0.80 -5.12
CA ARG A 220 -0.07 2.17 -5.63
C ARG A 220 -1.37 2.99 -5.70
N LEU A 221 -2.49 2.37 -6.09
CA LEU A 221 -3.81 3.02 -6.10
C LEU A 221 -4.31 3.33 -4.68
N SER A 222 -4.12 2.40 -3.74
CA SER A 222 -4.40 2.61 -2.32
C SER A 222 -3.60 3.78 -1.75
N ARG A 223 -2.31 3.88 -2.07
CA ARG A 223 -1.48 5.04 -1.71
C ARG A 223 -2.01 6.33 -2.32
N ALA A 224 -2.35 6.34 -3.62
CA ALA A 224 -2.92 7.52 -4.27
C ALA A 224 -4.23 7.98 -3.61
N ALA A 225 -5.10 7.04 -3.23
CA ALA A 225 -6.34 7.32 -2.51
C ALA A 225 -6.05 7.98 -1.14
N PHE A 226 -5.08 7.43 -0.41
CA PHE A 226 -4.66 7.96 0.88
C PHE A 226 -4.08 9.38 0.78
N GLU A 227 -3.15 9.62 -0.15
CA GLU A 227 -2.57 10.93 -0.42
C GLU A 227 -3.64 11.96 -0.82
N THR A 228 -4.64 11.53 -1.58
CA THR A 228 -5.79 12.38 -1.98
C THR A 228 -6.66 12.75 -0.79
N LEU A 229 -7.02 11.79 0.07
CA LEU A 229 -7.79 12.03 1.29
C LEU A 229 -7.11 13.04 2.22
N HIS A 230 -5.79 13.02 2.27
CA HIS A 230 -5.01 13.80 3.23
C HIS A 230 -4.41 15.09 2.64
N HIS A 231 -4.77 15.44 1.40
CA HIS A 231 -4.24 16.61 0.70
C HIS A 231 -2.72 16.62 0.54
N ARG A 232 -2.12 15.44 0.37
CA ARG A 232 -0.66 15.26 0.27
C ARG A 232 -0.17 14.91 -1.12
N SER A 233 -1.08 14.70 -2.07
CA SER A 233 -0.67 14.45 -3.46
C SER A 233 -0.01 15.69 -4.05
N GLU A 234 1.19 15.51 -4.61
CA GLU A 234 1.86 16.51 -5.44
C GLU A 234 1.04 16.84 -6.69
N HIS A 235 0.25 15.87 -7.16
CA HIS A 235 -0.58 15.98 -8.35
C HIS A 235 -2.06 16.05 -7.93
N ARG A 236 -2.74 17.17 -8.22
CA ARG A 236 -4.19 17.25 -7.98
C ARG A 236 -4.94 16.48 -9.06
N MET A 237 -5.85 15.60 -8.66
CA MET A 237 -6.74 14.94 -9.61
C MET A 237 -7.70 15.96 -10.23
N SER A 238 -7.72 16.03 -11.55
CA SER A 238 -8.71 16.83 -12.28
C SER A 238 -10.06 16.12 -12.38
N GLY A 239 -11.10 16.82 -12.82
CA GLY A 239 -12.37 16.18 -13.17
C GLY A 239 -12.23 15.12 -14.27
N SER A 240 -11.34 15.36 -15.25
CA SER A 240 -11.02 14.39 -16.30
C SER A 240 -10.33 13.13 -15.73
N ASP A 241 -9.42 13.29 -14.78
CA ASP A 241 -8.79 12.16 -14.08
C ASP A 241 -9.83 11.34 -13.32
N LEU A 242 -10.72 11.98 -12.56
CA LEU A 242 -11.75 11.27 -11.78
C LEU A 242 -12.71 10.49 -12.68
N GLN A 243 -13.09 11.06 -13.83
CA GLN A 243 -13.90 10.34 -14.80
C GLN A 243 -13.15 9.15 -15.41
N GLN A 244 -11.90 9.35 -15.85
CA GLN A 244 -11.11 8.28 -16.48
C GLN A 244 -10.79 7.17 -15.48
N LEU A 245 -10.39 7.52 -14.25
CA LEU A 245 -10.17 6.60 -13.16
C LEU A 245 -11.40 5.72 -12.92
N ALA A 246 -12.60 6.33 -12.83
CA ALA A 246 -13.86 5.59 -12.67
C ALA A 246 -14.18 4.65 -13.85
N ARG A 247 -13.84 5.04 -15.09
CA ARG A 247 -14.01 4.17 -16.27
C ARG A 247 -13.05 2.98 -16.25
N TRP A 248 -11.79 3.22 -15.90
CA TRP A 248 -10.79 2.17 -15.84
C TRP A 248 -11.05 1.21 -14.68
N THR A 249 -11.47 1.71 -13.51
CA THR A 249 -11.88 0.85 -12.41
C THR A 249 -13.10 0.00 -12.80
N ALA A 250 -14.12 0.56 -13.46
CA ALA A 250 -15.24 -0.23 -13.98
C ALA A 250 -14.78 -1.34 -14.94
N MET A 251 -13.87 -1.03 -15.87
CA MET A 251 -13.30 -2.01 -16.80
C MET A 251 -12.56 -3.13 -16.08
N GLN A 252 -11.74 -2.81 -15.07
CA GLN A 252 -11.04 -3.81 -14.26
C GLN A 252 -12.01 -4.84 -13.67
N ARG A 253 -13.15 -4.41 -13.09
CA ARG A 253 -14.11 -5.33 -12.47
C ARG A 253 -14.82 -6.19 -13.52
N LEU A 254 -15.13 -5.63 -14.70
CA LEU A 254 -15.69 -6.41 -15.81
C LEU A 254 -14.71 -7.48 -16.33
N LEU A 255 -13.42 -7.15 -16.44
CA LEU A 255 -12.38 -8.09 -16.85
C LEU A 255 -12.15 -9.17 -15.79
N ALA A 256 -12.06 -8.78 -14.52
CA ALA A 256 -11.98 -9.70 -13.39
C ALA A 256 -13.19 -10.65 -13.33
N GLY A 257 -14.42 -10.15 -13.51
CA GLY A 257 -15.61 -11.00 -13.55
C GLY A 257 -15.59 -11.97 -14.73
N ARG A 258 -15.07 -11.55 -15.91
CA ARG A 258 -14.89 -12.46 -17.05
C ARG A 258 -13.81 -13.51 -16.80
N LEU A 259 -12.73 -13.19 -16.09
CA LEU A 259 -11.73 -14.16 -15.64
C LEU A 259 -12.37 -15.22 -14.74
N MET A 260 -13.21 -14.80 -13.77
CA MET A 260 -13.93 -15.73 -12.89
C MET A 260 -14.85 -16.67 -13.69
N LEU A 261 -15.60 -16.14 -14.66
CA LEU A 261 -16.46 -16.97 -15.52
C LEU A 261 -15.65 -17.98 -16.34
N ARG A 262 -14.48 -17.59 -16.85
CA ARG A 262 -13.61 -18.50 -17.60
C ARG A 262 -12.96 -19.57 -16.71
N ALA A 263 -12.56 -19.21 -15.51
CA ALA A 263 -12.10 -20.19 -14.54
C ALA A 263 -13.22 -21.17 -14.12
N ALA A 264 -14.47 -20.70 -14.05
CA ALA A 264 -15.62 -21.52 -13.70
C ALA A 264 -15.93 -22.62 -14.74
N ASP A 265 -15.58 -22.41 -16.01
CA ASP A 265 -15.78 -23.40 -17.09
C ASP A 265 -14.94 -24.69 -16.86
N GLU A 266 -13.92 -24.65 -15.99
CA GLU A 266 -12.98 -25.75 -15.72
C GLU A 266 -13.25 -26.48 -14.40
N LEU A 267 -14.20 -26.00 -13.61
CA LEU A 267 -14.48 -26.51 -12.27
C LEU A 267 -15.77 -27.33 -12.24
N PRO A 268 -15.91 -28.28 -11.29
CA PRO A 268 -17.20 -28.91 -11.00
C PRO A 268 -18.27 -27.88 -10.64
N ASP A 269 -19.55 -28.20 -10.89
CA ASP A 269 -20.66 -27.26 -10.78
C ASP A 269 -20.73 -26.51 -9.44
N GLU A 270 -20.49 -27.19 -8.31
CA GLU A 270 -20.52 -26.56 -6.98
C GLU A 270 -19.47 -25.46 -6.82
N ALA A 271 -18.22 -25.72 -7.24
CA ALA A 271 -17.14 -24.72 -7.18
C ALA A 271 -17.27 -23.65 -8.28
N ALA A 272 -17.86 -24.01 -9.42
CA ALA A 272 -18.14 -23.08 -10.50
C ALA A 272 -19.22 -22.05 -10.12
N VAL A 273 -20.21 -22.40 -9.29
CA VAL A 273 -21.24 -21.48 -8.79
C VAL A 273 -20.61 -20.31 -8.03
N ALA A 274 -19.70 -20.58 -7.09
CA ALA A 274 -19.06 -19.53 -6.28
C ALA A 274 -18.29 -18.52 -7.16
N LEU A 275 -17.62 -18.99 -8.22
CA LEU A 275 -16.95 -18.12 -9.19
C LEU A 275 -17.95 -17.29 -10.03
N ARG A 276 -19.08 -17.88 -10.43
CA ARG A 276 -20.14 -17.17 -11.15
C ARG A 276 -20.79 -16.10 -10.28
N ASP A 277 -21.00 -16.37 -9.00
CA ASP A 277 -21.53 -15.41 -8.03
C ASP A 277 -20.56 -14.25 -7.79
N SER A 278 -19.26 -14.55 -7.61
CA SER A 278 -18.20 -13.54 -7.57
C SER A 278 -18.16 -12.68 -8.83
N ALA A 279 -18.32 -13.28 -10.01
CA ALA A 279 -18.43 -12.54 -11.26
C ALA A 279 -19.65 -11.59 -11.28
N GLY A 280 -20.78 -12.03 -10.71
CA GLY A 280 -21.97 -11.22 -10.52
C GLY A 280 -21.73 -10.01 -9.60
N ALA A 281 -21.06 -10.22 -8.47
CA ALA A 281 -20.71 -9.16 -7.53
C ALA A 281 -19.74 -8.14 -8.15
N LEU A 282 -18.72 -8.61 -8.88
CA LEU A 282 -17.80 -7.76 -9.65
C LEU A 282 -18.54 -6.94 -10.72
N ARG A 283 -19.52 -7.53 -11.41
CA ARG A 283 -20.35 -6.81 -12.38
C ARG A 283 -21.15 -5.69 -11.70
N ALA A 284 -21.72 -5.92 -10.52
CA ALA A 284 -22.43 -4.89 -9.77
C ALA A 284 -21.49 -3.74 -9.35
N SER A 285 -20.27 -4.06 -8.89
CA SER A 285 -19.24 -3.05 -8.62
C SER A 285 -18.86 -2.26 -9.87
N ALA A 286 -18.68 -2.93 -11.02
CA ALA A 286 -18.42 -2.26 -12.29
C ALA A 286 -19.53 -1.26 -12.69
N GLN A 287 -20.80 -1.63 -12.49
CA GLN A 287 -21.93 -0.76 -12.76
C GLN A 287 -21.95 0.47 -11.86
N ALA A 288 -21.60 0.33 -10.57
CA ALA A 288 -21.48 1.45 -9.65
C ALA A 288 -20.39 2.43 -10.09
N TRP A 289 -19.20 1.93 -10.45
CA TRP A 289 -18.12 2.75 -11.00
C TRP A 289 -18.49 3.44 -12.31
N GLN A 290 -19.17 2.72 -13.21
CA GLN A 290 -19.64 3.29 -14.46
C GLN A 290 -20.65 4.43 -14.22
N LYS A 291 -21.56 4.30 -13.24
CA LYS A 291 -22.46 5.39 -12.83
C LYS A 291 -21.68 6.62 -12.37
N SER A 292 -20.63 6.43 -11.55
CA SER A 292 -19.72 7.51 -11.15
C SER A 292 -19.04 8.18 -12.34
N ALA A 293 -18.56 7.40 -13.31
CA ALA A 293 -17.98 7.95 -14.54
C ALA A 293 -19.00 8.76 -15.38
N THR A 294 -20.25 8.31 -15.46
CA THR A 294 -21.30 9.01 -16.22
C THR A 294 -21.75 10.31 -15.58
N ALA A 295 -21.59 10.48 -14.26
CA ALA A 295 -21.92 11.72 -13.56
C ALA A 295 -21.13 12.93 -14.09
N TRP A 296 -19.95 12.70 -14.65
CA TRP A 296 -19.07 13.72 -15.24
C TRP A 296 -19.46 14.13 -16.67
N HIS A 297 -20.50 13.56 -17.28
CA HIS A 297 -20.78 13.74 -18.72
C HIS A 297 -21.07 15.19 -19.14
N ARG A 298 -21.59 16.04 -18.24
CA ARG A 298 -21.92 17.46 -18.49
C ARG A 298 -21.09 18.43 -17.66
N ILE A 299 -19.98 17.96 -17.09
CA ILE A 299 -19.10 18.77 -16.26
C ILE A 299 -17.71 18.71 -16.88
N VAL A 300 -17.18 19.89 -17.16
CA VAL A 300 -15.86 20.07 -17.77
C VAL A 300 -14.95 20.70 -16.75
N ASP A 301 -13.75 20.16 -16.61
CA ASP A 301 -12.67 20.82 -15.89
C ASP A 301 -11.93 21.75 -16.87
N ILE A 302 -11.99 23.05 -16.66
CA ILE A 302 -11.32 24.04 -17.53
C ILE A 302 -9.80 23.87 -17.49
N ALA A 303 -9.26 23.47 -16.33
CA ALA A 303 -7.82 23.25 -16.19
C ALA A 303 -7.36 21.98 -16.92
N ASP A 304 -8.30 21.07 -17.25
CA ASP A 304 -8.00 19.81 -17.90
C ASP A 304 -9.21 19.25 -18.69
N PRO A 305 -9.39 19.67 -19.96
CA PRO A 305 -10.52 19.27 -20.77
C PRO A 305 -10.34 17.91 -21.48
N ARG A 306 -9.38 17.06 -21.07
CA ARG A 306 -9.08 15.79 -21.77
C ARG A 306 -10.29 14.88 -21.96
N SER A 307 -11.18 14.83 -20.99
CA SER A 307 -12.41 14.04 -21.07
C SER A 307 -13.51 14.67 -21.93
N HIS A 308 -13.43 15.98 -22.18
CA HIS A 308 -14.39 16.80 -22.92
C HIS A 308 -13.69 17.82 -23.82
N PRO A 309 -12.98 17.39 -24.87
CA PRO A 309 -12.14 18.26 -25.70
C PRO A 309 -12.93 19.32 -26.50
N LYS A 310 -14.26 19.34 -26.39
CA LYS A 310 -15.14 20.33 -27.01
C LYS A 310 -15.32 21.60 -26.15
N LEU A 311 -14.30 22.01 -25.42
CA LEU A 311 -14.19 23.42 -25.08
C LEU A 311 -13.88 24.18 -26.38
N PRO A 312 -14.54 25.33 -26.65
CA PRO A 312 -14.29 26.03 -27.91
C PRO A 312 -12.81 26.37 -28.04
N ALA A 313 -12.23 25.99 -29.18
CA ALA A 313 -11.02 26.60 -29.71
C ALA A 313 -11.25 28.13 -29.79
N PRO A 314 -10.18 28.94 -29.72
CA PRO A 314 -10.27 30.37 -29.51
C PRO A 314 -10.95 31.05 -30.72
N SER A 315 -11.54 32.22 -30.46
CA SER A 315 -12.58 32.94 -31.21
C SER A 315 -12.48 32.95 -32.76
N TYR A 316 -13.59 33.34 -33.41
CA TYR A 316 -13.77 33.51 -34.86
C TYR A 316 -12.59 34.15 -35.62
N GLU A 317 -11.82 35.03 -34.97
CA GLU A 317 -10.63 35.66 -35.55
C GLU A 317 -9.46 34.69 -35.82
N ILE A 318 -9.33 33.61 -35.06
CA ILE A 318 -8.20 32.66 -35.12
C ILE A 318 -8.39 31.64 -36.24
N VAL A 319 -9.63 31.21 -36.46
CA VAL A 319 -10.00 30.34 -37.60
C VAL A 319 -9.83 31.08 -38.93
N ARG A 320 -10.14 32.39 -38.98
CA ARG A 320 -9.98 33.21 -40.20
C ARG A 320 -8.51 33.39 -40.61
N ARG A 321 -7.56 33.23 -39.69
CA ARG A 321 -6.11 33.31 -39.94
C ARG A 321 -5.46 31.97 -40.31
N GLY A 322 -6.20 30.86 -40.28
CA GLY A 322 -5.68 29.53 -40.63
C GLY A 322 -4.77 28.90 -39.57
N GLU A 323 -4.86 29.34 -38.32
CA GLU A 323 -3.99 28.85 -37.24
C GLU A 323 -4.54 27.54 -36.62
N VAL A 324 -3.72 26.48 -36.60
CA VAL A 324 -4.03 25.21 -35.96
C VAL A 324 -3.86 25.35 -34.44
N VAL A 325 -4.97 25.35 -33.70
CA VAL A 325 -4.91 25.40 -32.22
C VAL A 325 -4.84 23.98 -31.67
N ARG A 326 -3.63 23.57 -31.28
CA ARG A 326 -3.45 22.39 -30.42
C ARG A 326 -3.94 22.74 -29.02
N LEU A 327 -4.92 21.99 -28.51
CA LEU A 327 -5.29 22.05 -27.09
C LEU A 327 -4.08 21.67 -26.21
N PRO A 328 -3.94 22.23 -25.00
CA PRO A 328 -2.83 21.88 -24.12
C PRO A 328 -2.87 20.38 -23.79
N GLN A 329 -1.76 19.68 -24.00
CA GLN A 329 -1.56 18.33 -23.48
C GLN A 329 -1.45 18.43 -21.96
N VAL A 330 -2.43 17.88 -21.25
CA VAL A 330 -2.38 17.77 -19.79
C VAL A 330 -1.88 16.37 -19.43
N ILE A 331 -0.88 16.29 -18.56
CA ILE A 331 -0.33 15.02 -18.08
C ILE A 331 -1.38 14.38 -17.15
N PRO A 332 -1.83 13.13 -17.39
CA PRO A 332 -2.73 12.43 -16.48
C PRO A 332 -2.17 12.31 -15.07
N HIS A 333 -3.07 12.35 -14.08
CA HIS A 333 -2.70 11.93 -12.74
C HIS A 333 -2.18 10.48 -12.77
N PRO A 334 -1.07 10.16 -12.08
CA PRO A 334 -0.49 8.82 -12.04
C PRO A 334 -1.49 7.70 -11.73
N ALA A 335 -2.42 7.92 -10.80
CA ALA A 335 -3.47 6.95 -10.46
C ALA A 335 -4.36 6.55 -11.66
N THR A 336 -4.66 7.48 -12.57
CA THR A 336 -5.43 7.20 -13.79
C THR A 336 -4.66 6.24 -14.70
N VAL A 337 -3.35 6.45 -14.82
CA VAL A 337 -2.44 5.61 -15.60
C VAL A 337 -2.30 4.23 -14.96
N ILE A 338 -2.11 4.15 -13.65
CA ILE A 338 -2.04 2.88 -12.91
C ILE A 338 -3.35 2.09 -13.07
N ALA A 339 -4.50 2.75 -13.01
CA ALA A 339 -5.79 2.08 -13.22
C ALA A 339 -5.95 1.56 -14.65
N HIS A 340 -5.46 2.28 -15.66
CA HIS A 340 -5.41 1.78 -17.03
C HIS A 340 -4.48 0.56 -17.13
N THR A 341 -3.25 0.63 -16.60
CA THR A 341 -2.30 -0.49 -16.54
C THR A 341 -2.93 -1.74 -15.92
N ALA A 342 -3.60 -1.61 -14.77
CA ALA A 342 -4.24 -2.74 -14.10
C ALA A 342 -5.34 -3.37 -14.99
N ALA A 343 -6.09 -2.56 -15.76
CA ALA A 343 -7.05 -3.07 -16.73
C ALA A 343 -6.35 -3.80 -17.89
N VAL A 344 -5.22 -3.28 -18.40
CA VAL A 344 -4.39 -3.95 -19.40
C VAL A 344 -3.94 -5.31 -18.89
N ARG A 345 -3.36 -5.38 -17.69
CA ARG A 345 -2.85 -6.63 -17.09
C ARG A 345 -3.94 -7.68 -16.91
N LEU A 346 -5.12 -7.29 -16.42
CA LEU A 346 -6.28 -8.19 -16.33
C LEU A 346 -6.70 -8.72 -17.70
N GLY A 347 -6.70 -7.86 -18.71
CA GLY A 347 -7.00 -8.28 -20.06
C GLY A 347 -5.88 -9.13 -20.67
N GLN A 348 -4.61 -8.90 -20.34
CA GLN A 348 -3.50 -9.76 -20.75
C GLN A 348 -3.61 -11.17 -20.17
N LEU A 349 -4.01 -11.28 -18.90
CA LEU A 349 -4.29 -12.58 -18.28
C LEU A 349 -5.45 -13.29 -18.99
N LEU A 350 -6.51 -12.54 -19.37
CA LEU A 350 -7.73 -13.09 -19.99
C LEU A 350 -7.59 -13.41 -21.49
N TYR A 351 -6.87 -12.59 -22.25
CA TYR A 351 -6.84 -12.60 -23.72
C TYR A 351 -5.45 -12.82 -24.31
N GLY A 352 -4.39 -12.82 -23.49
CA GLY A 352 -3.00 -12.96 -23.92
C GLY A 352 -2.19 -11.66 -23.85
N ALA A 353 -0.87 -11.79 -23.80
CA ALA A 353 0.06 -10.71 -23.45
C ALA A 353 0.00 -9.47 -24.37
N GLU A 354 -0.42 -9.62 -25.62
CA GLU A 354 -0.53 -8.50 -26.57
C GLU A 354 -1.81 -7.67 -26.41
N TRP A 355 -2.75 -8.12 -25.59
CA TRP A 355 -4.06 -7.47 -25.47
C TRP A 355 -3.95 -6.07 -24.87
N ARG A 356 -4.69 -5.12 -25.47
CA ARG A 356 -4.90 -3.77 -24.94
C ARG A 356 -6.37 -3.36 -25.10
N PRO A 357 -6.89 -2.45 -24.25
CA PRO A 357 -8.24 -1.91 -24.39
C PRO A 357 -8.50 -1.25 -25.74
N GLU A 358 -7.46 -0.70 -26.38
CA GLU A 358 -7.53 0.00 -27.66
C GLU A 358 -7.51 -0.95 -28.87
N THR A 359 -7.32 -2.26 -28.67
CA THR A 359 -7.35 -3.25 -29.76
C THR A 359 -8.75 -3.33 -30.38
N ALA A 360 -8.85 -3.06 -31.69
CA ALA A 360 -10.13 -2.88 -32.39
C ALA A 360 -11.04 -4.13 -32.39
N THR A 361 -10.44 -5.32 -32.45
CA THR A 361 -11.15 -6.60 -32.36
C THR A 361 -10.94 -7.21 -31.00
N ARG A 362 -12.03 -7.63 -30.36
CA ARG A 362 -11.95 -8.38 -29.10
C ARG A 362 -11.55 -9.83 -29.40
N PRO A 363 -10.35 -10.28 -29.01
CA PRO A 363 -9.94 -11.66 -29.22
C PRO A 363 -10.74 -12.61 -28.32
N ASP A 364 -10.71 -13.89 -28.67
CA ASP A 364 -11.28 -14.94 -27.83
C ASP A 364 -10.51 -15.06 -26.51
N PRO A 365 -11.20 -15.28 -25.38
CA PRO A 365 -10.54 -15.53 -24.11
C PRO A 365 -9.67 -16.78 -24.15
N ARG A 366 -8.56 -16.77 -23.41
CA ARG A 366 -7.75 -17.94 -23.11
C ARG A 366 -8.56 -19.00 -22.35
N GLY A 367 -8.11 -20.25 -22.44
CA GLY A 367 -8.71 -21.36 -21.70
C GLY A 367 -8.63 -21.13 -20.19
N GLY A 368 -9.66 -21.56 -19.45
CA GLY A 368 -9.72 -21.38 -18.00
C GLY A 368 -8.57 -22.10 -17.30
N ALA A 369 -8.18 -23.27 -17.81
CA ALA A 369 -7.11 -24.08 -17.22
C ALA A 369 -5.76 -23.33 -17.24
N GLU A 370 -5.47 -22.60 -18.32
CA GLU A 370 -4.27 -21.77 -18.41
C GLU A 370 -4.31 -20.59 -17.45
N ILE A 371 -5.46 -19.92 -17.33
CA ILE A 371 -5.66 -18.80 -16.40
C ILE A 371 -5.44 -19.27 -14.96
N LEU A 372 -6.02 -20.41 -14.59
CA LEU A 372 -5.86 -21.01 -13.28
C LEU A 372 -4.40 -21.44 -13.04
N ALA A 373 -3.72 -22.00 -14.04
CA ALA A 373 -2.31 -22.36 -13.92
C ALA A 373 -1.42 -21.12 -13.68
N ASP A 374 -1.59 -20.06 -14.47
CA ASP A 374 -0.87 -18.79 -14.32
C ASP A 374 -1.13 -18.15 -12.96
N ALA A 375 -2.37 -18.24 -12.46
CA ALA A 375 -2.77 -17.70 -11.17
C ALA A 375 -2.46 -18.61 -9.97
N ARG A 376 -1.98 -19.84 -10.20
CA ARG A 376 -1.70 -20.87 -9.18
C ARG A 376 -2.95 -21.39 -8.46
N GLY A 377 -4.04 -21.53 -9.21
CA GLY A 377 -5.30 -22.11 -8.77
C GLY A 377 -6.38 -21.09 -8.38
N THR A 378 -7.57 -21.60 -8.11
CA THR A 378 -8.79 -20.79 -7.89
C THR A 378 -8.67 -19.85 -6.71
N GLY A 379 -8.20 -20.35 -5.56
CA GLY A 379 -8.07 -19.52 -4.35
C GLY A 379 -7.00 -18.44 -4.47
N ALA A 380 -5.89 -18.74 -5.14
CA ALA A 380 -4.84 -17.76 -5.41
C ALA A 380 -5.30 -16.68 -6.41
N LEU A 381 -6.06 -17.05 -7.44
CA LEU A 381 -6.70 -16.10 -8.35
C LEU A 381 -7.68 -15.18 -7.60
N ALA A 382 -8.56 -15.75 -6.77
CA ALA A 382 -9.52 -14.97 -5.99
C ALA A 382 -8.83 -14.02 -5.00
N SER A 383 -7.77 -14.48 -4.33
CA SER A 383 -6.94 -13.66 -3.45
C SER A 383 -6.25 -12.50 -4.18
N ALA A 384 -5.74 -12.73 -5.39
CA ALA A 384 -5.15 -11.68 -6.21
C ALA A 384 -6.20 -10.65 -6.67
N LEU A 385 -7.37 -11.11 -7.13
CA LEU A 385 -8.44 -10.23 -7.59
C LEU A 385 -9.10 -9.45 -6.45
N TYR A 386 -9.11 -9.98 -5.21
CA TYR A 386 -9.63 -9.29 -4.02
C TYR A 386 -8.97 -7.91 -3.80
N ARG A 387 -7.72 -7.72 -4.23
CA ARG A 387 -7.02 -6.43 -4.12
C ARG A 387 -7.70 -5.31 -4.91
N LEU A 388 -8.39 -5.64 -6.00
CA LEU A 388 -9.11 -4.68 -6.83
C LEU A 388 -10.23 -3.96 -6.07
N PRO A 389 -11.23 -4.66 -5.50
CA PRO A 389 -12.26 -3.99 -4.72
C PRO A 389 -11.73 -3.38 -3.42
N ALA A 390 -10.68 -3.94 -2.80
CA ALA A 390 -10.07 -3.35 -1.62
C ALA A 390 -9.46 -1.96 -1.89
N ALA A 391 -8.70 -1.81 -2.99
CA ALA A 391 -8.18 -0.52 -3.44
C ALA A 391 -9.29 0.40 -3.98
N GLY A 392 -10.26 -0.18 -4.70
CA GLY A 392 -11.44 0.54 -5.20
C GLY A 392 -12.26 1.20 -4.09
N TRP A 393 -12.46 0.50 -2.98
CA TRP A 393 -13.13 1.06 -1.81
C TRP A 393 -12.42 2.32 -1.30
N GLN A 394 -11.09 2.30 -1.20
CA GLN A 394 -10.32 3.46 -0.75
C GLN A 394 -10.40 4.61 -1.76
N LEU A 395 -10.32 4.33 -3.07
CA LEU A 395 -10.50 5.35 -4.12
C LEU A 395 -11.90 5.98 -4.06
N ALA A 396 -12.95 5.18 -3.86
CA ALA A 396 -14.32 5.66 -3.74
C ALA A 396 -14.51 6.52 -2.48
N LEU A 397 -13.85 6.16 -1.37
CA LEU A 397 -13.83 6.97 -0.15
C LEU A 397 -13.11 8.31 -0.37
N ALA A 398 -12.02 8.32 -1.16
CA ALA A 398 -11.23 9.50 -1.48
C ALA A 398 -11.89 10.44 -2.49
N ALA A 399 -12.73 9.92 -3.37
CA ALA A 399 -13.27 10.66 -4.51
C ALA A 399 -14.06 11.94 -4.14
N PRO A 400 -14.92 11.98 -3.10
CA PRO A 400 -15.57 13.23 -2.68
C PRO A 400 -14.57 14.34 -2.31
N GLN A 401 -13.45 13.98 -1.69
CA GLN A 401 -12.40 14.94 -1.36
C GLN A 401 -11.70 15.46 -2.62
N ALA A 402 -11.47 14.60 -3.60
CA ALA A 402 -10.92 14.97 -4.90
C ALA A 402 -11.87 15.91 -5.67
N VAL A 403 -13.17 15.62 -5.70
CA VAL A 403 -14.20 16.49 -6.31
C VAL A 403 -14.16 17.88 -5.69
N ASN A 404 -14.09 17.96 -4.34
CA ASN A 404 -14.04 19.24 -3.63
C ASN A 404 -12.75 20.02 -3.94
N LEU A 405 -11.62 19.33 -4.18
CA LEU A 405 -10.37 19.97 -4.59
C LEU A 405 -10.42 20.49 -6.03
N ALA A 406 -11.09 19.77 -6.94
CA ALA A 406 -11.24 20.16 -8.34
C ALA A 406 -12.26 21.31 -8.54
N ARG A 407 -13.14 21.57 -7.55
CA ARG A 407 -14.31 22.48 -7.67
C ARG A 407 -14.05 23.82 -8.35
N GLY A 408 -12.87 24.41 -8.15
CA GLY A 408 -12.55 25.74 -8.68
C GLY A 408 -12.39 25.79 -10.20
N GLY A 409 -12.12 24.66 -10.85
CA GLY A 409 -11.98 24.54 -12.31
C GLY A 409 -13.20 23.97 -13.02
N LEU A 410 -14.22 23.51 -12.27
CA LEU A 410 -15.36 22.78 -12.83
C LEU A 410 -16.45 23.73 -13.36
N VAL A 411 -16.86 23.53 -14.60
CA VAL A 411 -17.97 24.23 -15.24
C VAL A 411 -18.96 23.27 -15.90
N THR A 412 -20.18 23.75 -16.08
CA THR A 412 -21.28 23.00 -16.71
C THR A 412 -22.09 23.89 -17.64
N ASP A 413 -22.75 23.26 -18.62
CA ASP A 413 -23.70 23.89 -19.54
C ASP A 413 -25.17 23.68 -19.10
N VAL A 414 -25.41 23.04 -17.95
CA VAL A 414 -26.76 22.80 -17.42
C VAL A 414 -27.36 24.07 -16.82
N PHE A 415 -28.59 24.39 -17.21
CA PHE A 415 -29.27 25.67 -16.90
C PHE A 415 -29.99 25.72 -15.54
N GLU A 416 -30.08 24.60 -14.83
CA GLU A 416 -30.84 24.48 -13.58
C GLU A 416 -30.17 25.26 -12.43
N ASN A 417 -30.97 26.01 -11.66
CA ASN A 417 -30.55 26.82 -10.51
C ASN A 417 -29.52 27.92 -10.83
N GLN A 418 -29.95 28.92 -11.62
CA GLN A 418 -29.13 30.07 -12.02
C GLN A 418 -28.78 30.98 -10.82
N ALA A 419 -27.48 31.27 -10.65
CA ALA A 419 -27.06 32.42 -9.87
C ALA A 419 -27.39 33.73 -10.65
N PRO A 420 -27.90 34.79 -9.99
CA PRO A 420 -28.14 36.07 -10.64
C PRO A 420 -26.85 36.63 -11.28
N GLY A 421 -26.92 37.10 -12.53
CA GLY A 421 -25.78 37.76 -13.21
C GLY A 421 -25.07 36.97 -14.31
N HIS A 422 -25.32 35.66 -14.47
CA HIS A 422 -24.61 34.81 -15.45
C HIS A 422 -25.44 34.37 -16.67
N LYS A 423 -26.49 35.14 -17.02
CA LYS A 423 -27.46 34.78 -18.08
C LYS A 423 -26.82 34.58 -19.46
N ASN A 424 -25.69 35.23 -19.75
CA ASN A 424 -25.05 35.21 -21.08
C ASN A 424 -23.86 34.24 -21.23
N HIS A 425 -23.48 33.47 -20.20
CA HIS A 425 -22.35 32.55 -20.27
C HIS A 425 -22.79 31.15 -20.73
N ARG A 426 -22.07 30.57 -21.71
CA ARG A 426 -22.30 29.21 -22.25
C ARG A 426 -21.92 28.10 -21.26
N PHE A 427 -20.83 28.31 -20.51
CA PHE A 427 -20.40 27.46 -19.41
C PHE A 427 -20.40 28.28 -18.13
N ARG A 428 -20.85 27.69 -17.02
CA ARG A 428 -20.98 28.35 -15.71
C ARG A 428 -20.32 27.50 -14.63
N PRO A 429 -19.80 28.11 -13.55
CA PRO A 429 -19.29 27.37 -12.40
C PRO A 429 -20.34 26.38 -11.89
N VAL A 430 -19.89 25.18 -11.51
CA VAL A 430 -20.77 24.19 -10.87
C VAL A 430 -21.27 24.73 -9.53
N ASN A 431 -22.56 24.55 -9.25
CA ASN A 431 -23.16 24.95 -7.97
C ASN A 431 -22.97 23.84 -6.90
N PRO A 432 -23.22 24.13 -5.60
CA PRO A 432 -23.04 23.13 -4.54
C PRO A 432 -23.85 21.84 -4.72
N HIS A 433 -25.07 21.91 -5.26
CA HIS A 433 -25.91 20.73 -5.51
C HIS A 433 -25.32 19.85 -6.61
N GLN A 434 -24.73 20.44 -7.65
CA GLN A 434 -24.04 19.72 -8.72
C GLN A 434 -22.73 19.07 -8.23
N LEU A 435 -21.99 19.72 -7.32
CA LEU A 435 -20.81 19.14 -6.67
C LEU A 435 -21.19 17.94 -5.79
N GLU A 436 -22.31 18.02 -5.08
CA GLU A 436 -22.83 16.90 -4.31
C GLU A 436 -23.28 15.75 -5.21
N ALA A 437 -23.97 16.05 -6.32
CA ALA A 437 -24.39 15.07 -7.33
C ALA A 437 -23.20 14.35 -8.00
N LEU A 438 -22.03 15.00 -8.11
CA LEU A 438 -20.78 14.36 -8.54
C LEU A 438 -20.22 13.38 -7.50
N SER A 439 -20.37 13.70 -6.21
CA SER A 439 -19.80 12.93 -5.12
C SER A 439 -20.68 11.73 -4.70
N LEU A 440 -21.99 11.86 -4.85
CA LEU A 440 -22.98 10.85 -4.41
C LEU A 440 -22.77 9.47 -5.06
N PRO A 441 -22.53 9.33 -6.38
CA PRO A 441 -22.29 8.03 -7.01
C PRO A 441 -21.08 7.28 -6.43
N PHE A 442 -20.02 7.98 -6.02
CA PHE A 442 -18.86 7.35 -5.39
C PHE A 442 -19.19 6.75 -4.02
N LYS A 443 -20.11 7.36 -3.26
CA LYS A 443 -20.59 6.76 -2.00
C LYS A 443 -21.31 5.43 -2.25
N ALA A 444 -22.04 5.31 -3.36
CA ALA A 444 -22.74 4.08 -3.76
C ALA A 444 -21.79 2.97 -4.23
N VAL A 445 -20.53 3.27 -4.54
CA VAL A 445 -19.50 2.27 -4.90
C VAL A 445 -19.05 1.48 -3.67
N LEU A 446 -18.97 2.10 -2.49
CA LEU A 446 -18.45 1.48 -1.27
C LEU A 446 -19.11 0.13 -0.92
N PRO A 447 -20.46 0.02 -0.83
CA PRO A 447 -21.09 -1.27 -0.54
C PRO A 447 -20.92 -2.30 -1.67
N ALA A 448 -20.84 -1.86 -2.93
CA ALA A 448 -20.64 -2.76 -4.06
C ALA A 448 -19.22 -3.36 -4.08
N GLU A 449 -18.21 -2.55 -3.75
CA GLU A 449 -16.83 -3.04 -3.58
C GLU A 449 -16.74 -3.99 -2.38
N GLN A 450 -17.37 -3.68 -1.25
CA GLN A 450 -17.42 -4.58 -0.09
C GLN A 450 -18.05 -5.94 -0.42
N ALA A 451 -19.18 -5.95 -1.15
CA ALA A 451 -19.83 -7.19 -1.57
C ALA A 451 -18.94 -8.02 -2.51
N SER A 452 -18.31 -7.39 -3.50
CA SER A 452 -17.40 -8.10 -4.41
C SER A 452 -16.13 -8.61 -3.71
N ALA A 453 -15.60 -7.84 -2.76
CA ALA A 453 -14.47 -8.26 -1.93
C ALA A 453 -14.85 -9.47 -1.06
N GLY A 454 -16.01 -9.43 -0.40
CA GLY A 454 -16.53 -10.53 0.41
C GLY A 454 -16.68 -11.82 -0.40
N SER A 455 -17.31 -11.75 -1.57
CA SER A 455 -17.49 -12.92 -2.43
C SER A 455 -16.17 -13.53 -2.91
N LEU A 456 -15.15 -12.70 -3.23
CA LEU A 456 -13.82 -13.20 -3.59
C LEU A 456 -13.10 -13.86 -2.40
N LEU A 457 -13.28 -13.35 -1.19
CA LEU A 457 -12.74 -13.98 0.02
C LEU A 457 -13.43 -15.31 0.34
N GLU A 458 -14.73 -15.43 0.09
CA GLU A 458 -15.46 -16.69 0.22
C GLU A 458 -14.91 -17.75 -0.74
N VAL A 459 -14.67 -17.40 -2.01
CA VAL A 459 -14.03 -18.29 -3.00
C VAL A 459 -12.63 -18.72 -2.52
N ALA A 460 -11.81 -17.78 -2.05
CA ALA A 460 -10.48 -18.10 -1.53
C ALA A 460 -10.56 -19.04 -0.32
N GLY A 461 -11.50 -18.78 0.60
CA GLY A 461 -11.75 -19.61 1.78
C GLY A 461 -12.22 -21.02 1.45
N GLN A 462 -13.14 -21.18 0.49
CA GLN A 462 -13.60 -22.48 -0.01
C GLN A 462 -12.46 -23.29 -0.65
N ALA A 463 -11.51 -22.61 -1.31
CA ALA A 463 -10.31 -23.22 -1.86
C ALA A 463 -9.19 -23.44 -0.82
N GLY A 464 -9.41 -23.12 0.47
CA GLY A 464 -8.43 -23.28 1.54
C GLY A 464 -7.25 -22.31 1.46
N VAL A 465 -7.37 -21.20 0.72
CA VAL A 465 -6.31 -20.21 0.56
C VAL A 465 -6.51 -19.06 1.56
N PRO A 466 -5.62 -18.90 2.56
CA PRO A 466 -5.73 -17.80 3.51
C PRO A 466 -5.42 -16.46 2.81
N VAL A 467 -6.16 -15.42 3.19
CA VAL A 467 -5.95 -14.05 2.68
C VAL A 467 -5.70 -13.11 3.88
N PRO A 468 -4.54 -13.23 4.56
CA PRO A 468 -4.25 -12.46 5.77
C PRO A 468 -4.28 -10.94 5.50
N ARG A 469 -3.98 -10.52 4.27
CA ARG A 469 -4.13 -9.13 3.87
C ARG A 469 -5.53 -8.58 4.11
N ALA A 470 -6.58 -9.37 3.93
CA ALA A 470 -7.95 -8.87 4.02
C ALA A 470 -8.27 -8.29 5.40
N LEU A 471 -7.67 -8.84 6.45
CA LEU A 471 -7.79 -8.32 7.81
C LEU A 471 -7.09 -6.96 7.97
N LEU A 472 -5.89 -6.84 7.39
CA LEU A 472 -5.14 -5.58 7.36
C LEU A 472 -5.89 -4.49 6.56
N ASP A 473 -6.44 -4.84 5.40
CA ASP A 473 -7.24 -3.93 4.57
C ASP A 473 -8.52 -3.50 5.31
N ALA A 474 -9.19 -4.43 5.99
CA ALA A 474 -10.37 -4.11 6.79
C ALA A 474 -10.05 -3.17 7.97
N ALA A 475 -8.91 -3.36 8.64
CA ALA A 475 -8.44 -2.45 9.69
C ALA A 475 -8.15 -1.05 9.13
N ALA A 476 -7.46 -0.97 7.99
CA ALA A 476 -7.20 0.27 7.28
C ALA A 476 -8.50 0.96 6.85
N HIS A 477 -9.48 0.25 6.29
CA HIS A 477 -10.78 0.79 5.90
C HIS A 477 -11.54 1.35 7.11
N ARG A 478 -11.56 0.64 8.24
CA ARG A 478 -12.16 1.14 9.48
C ARG A 478 -11.47 2.41 9.96
N SER A 479 -10.13 2.43 9.98
CA SER A 479 -9.34 3.61 10.37
C SER A 479 -9.62 4.82 9.47
N LEU A 480 -9.74 4.63 8.16
CA LEU A 480 -10.08 5.72 7.23
C LEU A 480 -11.52 6.21 7.41
N ALA A 481 -12.47 5.29 7.64
CA ALA A 481 -13.86 5.64 7.86
C ALA A 481 -14.06 6.46 9.16
N THR A 482 -13.35 6.12 10.23
CA THR A 482 -13.37 6.86 11.50
C THR A 482 -12.49 8.11 11.49
N GLY A 483 -11.38 8.07 10.73
CA GLY A 483 -10.33 9.08 10.66
C GLY A 483 -10.66 10.34 9.87
N MET A 484 -11.85 10.45 9.25
CA MET A 484 -12.34 11.68 8.61
C MET A 484 -12.40 12.91 9.56
N GLY A 485 -12.06 12.78 10.84
CA GLY A 485 -11.90 13.87 11.81
C GLY A 485 -10.47 14.42 12.03
N TRP A 486 -9.39 13.75 11.59
CA TRP A 486 -8.02 14.18 11.94
C TRP A 486 -7.52 15.42 11.16
N GLY A 487 -8.18 15.77 10.05
CA GLY A 487 -7.94 17.01 9.31
C GLY A 487 -8.40 18.29 10.03
N GLN A 488 -9.19 18.18 11.10
CA GLN A 488 -9.61 19.34 11.91
C GLN A 488 -8.69 19.60 13.11
N GLY A 489 -8.06 18.56 13.69
CA GLY A 489 -7.19 18.71 14.87
C GLY A 489 -5.94 19.58 14.60
N ARG A 490 -5.23 19.36 13.48
CA ARG A 490 -4.05 20.17 13.15
C ARG A 490 -4.38 21.58 12.64
N ARG A 491 -5.55 21.79 12.03
CA ARG A 491 -6.00 23.16 11.67
C ARG A 491 -6.37 23.98 12.89
N ALA A 492 -6.92 23.36 13.94
CA ALA A 492 -7.16 24.02 15.22
C ALA A 492 -5.85 24.41 15.92
N ASP A 493 -4.83 23.56 15.92
CA ASP A 493 -3.53 23.87 16.56
C ASP A 493 -2.71 24.94 15.80
N THR A 494 -2.82 24.98 14.47
CA THR A 494 -2.13 26.01 13.68
C THR A 494 -2.85 27.35 13.78
N ALA A 495 -4.20 27.35 13.83
CA ALA A 495 -4.99 28.56 14.07
C ALA A 495 -4.85 29.09 15.51
N GLY A 496 -4.71 28.18 16.49
CA GLY A 496 -4.47 28.52 17.90
C GLY A 496 -3.09 29.13 18.15
N ARG A 497 -2.07 28.76 17.37
CA ARG A 497 -0.72 29.36 17.44
C ARG A 497 -0.57 30.66 16.64
N SER A 498 -1.32 30.85 15.55
CA SER A 498 -1.32 32.13 14.82
C SER A 498 -2.14 33.23 15.49
N GLY A 499 -3.01 32.91 16.46
CA GLY A 499 -3.76 33.88 17.25
C GLY A 499 -2.96 34.61 18.35
N LEU A 500 -1.72 34.20 18.62
CA LEU A 500 -0.88 34.74 19.71
C LEU A 500 0.27 35.67 19.26
N LEU A 501 0.36 35.99 17.96
CA LEU A 501 1.38 36.91 17.42
C LEU A 501 0.79 38.06 16.58
N ALA A 502 -0.37 38.57 16.99
CA ALA A 502 -0.92 39.83 16.48
C ALA A 502 -1.25 40.80 17.63
N GLN A 503 -0.29 41.06 18.53
CA GLN A 503 -0.27 42.29 19.29
C GLN A 503 0.51 43.34 18.49
N GLN A 504 -0.23 44.14 17.71
CA GLN A 504 0.27 45.38 17.15
C GLN A 504 0.63 46.34 18.30
N PRO A 505 1.83 46.96 18.34
CA PRO A 505 2.06 48.08 19.23
C PRO A 505 1.37 49.33 18.67
N GLN A 506 0.37 49.82 19.41
CA GLN A 506 -0.24 51.12 19.19
C GLN A 506 0.81 52.22 19.35
N VAL A 507 1.19 52.86 18.24
CA VAL A 507 1.94 54.13 18.27
C VAL A 507 0.95 55.25 18.58
N ARG A 508 1.02 55.76 19.81
CA ARG A 508 0.36 57.00 20.25
C ARG A 508 0.85 58.17 19.39
N GLN A 509 -0.03 58.74 18.56
CA GLN A 509 0.18 60.08 18.03
C GLN A 509 -0.12 61.10 19.15
N ARG A 510 0.90 61.88 19.50
CA ARG A 510 0.75 63.11 20.29
C ARG A 510 0.21 64.22 19.38
N VAL A 511 -0.82 64.89 19.87
CA VAL A 511 -1.28 66.20 19.44
C VAL A 511 -0.20 67.23 19.77
N CYS A 512 0.13 68.12 18.83
CA CYS A 512 0.56 69.50 19.10
C CYS A 512 0.36 70.38 17.86
N SER A 513 -0.38 71.48 18.09
CA SER A 513 -0.55 72.72 17.31
C SER A 513 -1.15 72.66 15.93
#